data_AF-Q13PJ5-F1
#
_entry.id   AF-Q13PJ5-F1
#
_cell.length_a   1.000
_cell.length_b   1.000
_cell.length_c   1.000
_cell.angle_alpha   90.00
_cell.angle_beta   90.00
_cell.angle_gamma   90.00
#
_symmetry.space_group_name_H-M   'P 1'
#
loop_
_entity.id
_entity.type
_entity.pdbx_description
1 polymer ?
#
loop_
_entity_poly.entity_id
_entity_poly.type
_entity_poly.pdbx_seq_one_letter_code
_entity_poly.pdbx_strand_id
1 'polypeptide(L)'
;MIHSRLAVMALSLGCLFGSTAVFAAEPVRCGKADTLHIRGDVPAAISFDVYRQLRPLSAQRIALFQSAGEVKRLPDGLAVCEVADDGVDDPSAVLVQLPQGKNAWWVSSANVQAAD
;
A
#
# COMPACT_ATOMS: atom_id res chain seq x y z
N MET A 1 -53.49 52.76 26.84
CA MET A 1 -52.62 51.66 27.31
C MET A 1 -52.81 50.50 26.33
N ILE A 2 -51.87 49.76 25.77
CA ILE A 2 -50.39 49.68 25.71
C ILE A 2 -50.13 48.79 24.45
N HIS A 3 -49.10 49.11 23.65
CA HIS A 3 -48.09 48.27 22.96
C HIS A 3 -48.36 46.74 22.82
N SER A 4 -47.86 45.93 21.88
CA SER A 4 -46.83 46.03 20.84
C SER A 4 -46.69 44.61 20.22
N ARG A 5 -46.35 44.57 18.93
CA ARG A 5 -45.26 43.79 18.28
C ARG A 5 -45.03 42.28 18.55
N LEU A 6 -44.92 41.59 17.40
CA LEU A 6 -43.96 40.51 17.01
C LEU A 6 -44.25 39.06 17.39
N ALA A 7 -44.21 38.17 16.39
CA ALA A 7 -43.14 37.17 16.27
C ALA A 7 -43.13 36.54 14.86
N VAL A 8 -42.09 36.88 14.09
CA VAL A 8 -41.64 36.12 12.91
C VAL A 8 -40.95 34.86 13.44
N MET A 9 -41.41 33.66 13.08
CA MET A 9 -40.60 32.44 13.27
C MET A 9 -39.78 32.17 12.02
N ALA A 10 -38.47 32.25 12.21
CA ALA A 10 -37.44 32.08 11.21
C ALA A 10 -37.28 30.61 10.79
N LEU A 11 -36.92 30.42 9.51
CA LEU A 11 -36.54 29.14 8.92
C LEU A 11 -35.36 28.52 9.68
N SER A 12 -35.46 27.22 9.97
CA SER A 12 -34.31 26.40 10.30
C SER A 12 -34.38 25.09 9.52
N LEU A 13 -33.58 25.00 8.45
CA LEU A 13 -33.18 23.71 7.87
C LEU A 13 -31.71 23.83 7.45
N GLY A 14 -30.83 23.74 8.44
CA GLY A 14 -29.39 23.62 8.23
C GLY A 14 -29.05 22.18 7.88
N CYS A 15 -28.96 21.87 6.58
CA CYS A 15 -28.28 20.67 6.12
C CYS A 15 -26.79 21.00 5.96
N LEU A 16 -26.02 20.82 7.02
CA LEU A 16 -24.57 20.71 6.93
C LEU A 16 -24.24 19.34 6.32
N PHE A 17 -24.14 19.28 5.00
CA PHE A 17 -23.44 18.18 4.33
C PHE A 17 -21.96 18.33 4.64
N GLY A 18 -21.54 17.73 5.76
CA GLY A 18 -20.13 17.53 6.07
C GLY A 18 -19.55 16.54 5.07
N SER A 19 -18.94 17.03 4.00
CA SER A 19 -18.07 16.23 3.16
C SER A 19 -16.89 15.77 4.03
N THR A 20 -16.93 14.53 4.49
CA THR A 20 -15.75 13.87 5.04
C THR A 20 -14.74 13.78 3.90
N ALA A 21 -13.73 14.65 3.92
CA ALA A 21 -12.57 14.49 3.07
C ALA A 21 -11.98 13.12 3.39
N VAL A 22 -12.13 12.18 2.46
CA VAL A 22 -11.34 10.96 2.43
C VAL A 22 -9.91 11.43 2.24
N PHE A 23 -9.19 11.59 3.35
CA PHE A 23 -7.74 11.75 3.30
C PHE A 23 -7.22 10.49 2.63
N ALA A 24 -6.74 10.64 1.39
CA ALA A 24 -5.87 9.64 0.80
C ALA A 24 -4.72 9.46 1.80
N ALA A 25 -4.58 8.25 2.36
CA ALA A 25 -3.46 7.89 3.20
C ALA A 25 -2.18 8.39 2.51
N GLU A 26 -1.32 9.09 3.25
CA GLU A 26 -0.03 9.51 2.71
C GLU A 26 0.63 8.28 2.06
N PRO A 27 1.16 8.40 0.83
CA PRO A 27 1.87 7.30 0.22
C PRO A 27 2.94 6.88 1.23
N VAL A 28 2.96 5.59 1.59
CA VAL A 28 3.90 5.06 2.58
C VAL A 28 5.30 5.47 2.12
N ARG A 29 5.81 6.54 2.71
CA ARG A 29 7.20 6.94 2.53
C ARG A 29 7.98 5.85 3.23
N CYS A 30 9.05 5.31 2.61
CA CYS A 30 10.05 4.51 3.32
C CYS A 30 10.36 5.20 4.66
N GLY A 31 9.69 4.74 5.72
CA GLY A 31 9.38 5.58 6.86
C GLY A 31 10.21 5.11 8.01
N LYS A 32 11.48 5.55 8.11
CA LYS A 32 12.46 5.08 9.10
C LYS A 32 12.61 3.55 9.22
N ALA A 33 11.97 2.76 8.36
CA ALA A 33 12.09 1.31 8.37
C ALA A 33 13.53 0.96 8.06
N ASP A 34 14.06 -0.01 8.81
CA ASP A 34 15.40 -0.54 8.62
C ASP A 34 15.59 -0.86 7.14
N THR A 35 16.73 -0.44 6.58
CA THR A 35 17.03 -0.76 5.18
C THR A 35 17.06 -2.28 5.07
N LEU A 36 16.38 -2.85 4.08
CA LEU A 36 16.35 -4.29 3.84
C LEU A 36 17.07 -4.59 2.53
N HIS A 37 17.61 -5.81 2.42
CA HIS A 37 18.16 -6.35 1.19
C HIS A 37 17.35 -7.55 0.71
N ILE A 38 17.15 -7.62 -0.61
CA ILE A 38 16.65 -8.80 -1.29
C ILE A 38 17.72 -9.89 -1.27
N ARG A 39 17.33 -11.12 -0.89
CA ARG A 39 18.19 -12.30 -0.91
C ARG A 39 17.80 -13.23 -2.07
N GLY A 40 18.75 -13.38 -2.98
CA GLY A 40 18.60 -14.09 -4.25
C GLY A 40 17.76 -13.32 -5.25
N ASP A 41 17.85 -13.69 -6.53
CA ASP A 41 16.97 -13.12 -7.55
C ASP A 41 15.53 -13.61 -7.34
N VAL A 42 14.60 -12.70 -7.08
CA VAL A 42 13.20 -13.05 -6.79
C VAL A 42 12.20 -12.40 -7.74
N PRO A 43 11.09 -13.10 -8.06
CA PRO A 43 9.92 -12.47 -8.65
C PRO A 43 9.17 -11.69 -7.57
N ALA A 44 8.96 -10.40 -7.79
CA ALA A 44 8.16 -9.53 -6.93
C ALA A 44 6.91 -9.08 -7.70
N ALA A 45 5.75 -9.04 -7.05
CA ALA A 45 4.47 -8.70 -7.70
C ALA A 45 3.93 -7.35 -7.20
N ILE A 46 3.34 -6.53 -8.06
CA ILE A 46 2.73 -5.25 -7.64
C ILE A 46 1.51 -5.49 -6.73
N SER A 47 0.75 -6.56 -6.98
CA SER A 47 -0.45 -6.92 -6.24
C SER A 47 -0.27 -8.21 -5.44
N PHE A 48 -0.85 -8.24 -4.23
CA PHE A 48 -0.85 -9.42 -3.37
C PHE A 48 -1.58 -10.61 -4.01
N ASP A 49 -2.67 -10.35 -4.74
CA ASP A 49 -3.41 -11.41 -5.44
C ASP A 49 -2.55 -12.09 -6.50
N VAL A 50 -1.75 -11.30 -7.23
CA VAL A 50 -0.77 -11.84 -8.20
C VAL A 50 0.27 -12.66 -7.45
N TYR A 51 0.83 -12.14 -6.35
CA TYR A 51 1.79 -12.87 -5.52
C TYR A 51 1.23 -14.23 -5.04
N ARG A 52 0.01 -14.24 -4.49
CA ARG A 52 -0.66 -15.47 -4.03
C ARG A 52 -0.90 -16.45 -5.17
N GLN A 53 -1.32 -15.95 -6.33
CA GLN A 53 -1.50 -16.78 -7.51
C GLN A 53 -0.17 -17.39 -7.97
N LEU A 54 0.97 -16.73 -7.79
CA LEU A 54 2.26 -17.32 -8.17
C LEU A 54 2.61 -18.58 -7.37
N ARG A 55 1.96 -18.88 -6.23
CA ARG A 55 2.30 -20.01 -5.38
C ARG A 55 1.59 -21.30 -5.82
N PRO A 56 2.32 -22.44 -5.89
CA PRO A 56 3.77 -22.58 -5.77
C PRO A 56 4.51 -21.96 -6.98
N LEU A 57 5.67 -21.35 -6.72
CA LEU A 57 6.44 -20.64 -7.75
C LEU A 57 6.76 -21.56 -8.92
N SER A 58 6.34 -21.16 -10.13
CA SER A 58 6.64 -21.87 -11.37
C SER A 58 7.18 -20.89 -12.42
N ALA A 59 8.21 -21.33 -13.15
CA ALA A 59 8.83 -20.51 -14.19
C ALA A 59 7.83 -20.05 -15.26
N GLN A 60 6.87 -20.92 -15.62
CA GLN A 60 5.83 -20.60 -16.60
C GLN A 60 4.88 -19.49 -16.12
N ARG A 61 4.36 -19.55 -14.88
CA ARG A 61 3.48 -18.49 -14.36
C ARG A 61 4.23 -17.18 -14.19
N ILE A 62 5.47 -17.24 -13.68
CA ILE A 62 6.32 -16.05 -13.55
C ILE A 62 6.52 -15.39 -14.92
N ALA A 63 6.83 -16.15 -15.96
CA ALA A 63 7.01 -15.60 -17.31
C ALA A 63 5.75 -14.93 -17.86
N LEU A 64 4.57 -15.53 -17.64
CA LEU A 64 3.28 -14.95 -18.06
C LEU A 64 3.03 -13.60 -17.36
N PHE A 65 3.14 -13.55 -16.03
CA PHE A 65 2.92 -12.30 -15.29
C PHE A 65 4.00 -11.25 -15.52
N GLN A 66 5.25 -11.67 -15.78
CA GLN A 66 6.31 -10.75 -16.20
C GLN A 66 6.01 -10.13 -17.57
N SER A 67 5.54 -10.92 -18.54
CA SER A 67 5.15 -10.41 -19.85
C SER A 67 3.97 -9.44 -19.80
N ALA A 68 3.09 -9.59 -18.80
CA ALA A 68 1.97 -8.71 -18.53
C ALA A 68 2.34 -7.46 -17.71
N GLY A 69 3.57 -7.37 -17.18
CA GLY A 69 4.03 -6.25 -16.35
C GLY A 69 3.58 -6.30 -14.87
N GLU A 70 2.90 -7.37 -14.45
CA GLU A 70 2.39 -7.58 -13.09
C GLU A 70 3.50 -7.96 -12.09
N VAL A 71 4.61 -8.50 -12.62
CA VAL A 71 5.75 -9.00 -11.85
C VAL A 71 7.04 -8.38 -12.37
N LYS A 72 7.92 -8.00 -11.44
CA LYS A 72 9.28 -7.54 -11.70
C LYS A 72 10.29 -8.49 -11.07
N ARG A 73 11.43 -8.69 -11.74
CA ARG A 73 12.57 -9.37 -11.13
C ARG A 73 13.34 -8.38 -10.27
N LEU A 74 13.47 -8.67 -8.98
CA LEU A 74 14.32 -7.92 -8.05
C LEU A 74 15.63 -8.70 -7.89
N PRO A 75 16.79 -8.08 -8.22
CA PRO A 75 18.07 -8.76 -8.11
C PRO A 75 18.49 -8.95 -6.64
N ASP A 76 19.32 -9.95 -6.42
CA ASP A 76 20.03 -10.15 -5.15
C ASP A 76 20.79 -8.89 -4.70
N GLY A 77 20.80 -8.63 -3.40
CA GLY A 77 21.44 -7.46 -2.78
C GLY A 77 20.72 -6.12 -3.01
N LEU A 78 19.57 -6.11 -3.70
CA LEU A 78 18.83 -4.88 -3.93
C LEU A 78 18.31 -4.30 -2.61
N ALA A 79 18.68 -3.04 -2.35
CA ALA A 79 18.16 -2.28 -1.22
C ALA A 79 16.68 -1.90 -1.43
N VAL A 80 15.87 -2.22 -0.44
CA VAL A 80 14.44 -1.93 -0.34
C VAL A 80 14.10 -1.46 1.07
N CYS A 81 12.91 -0.91 1.26
CA CYS A 81 12.34 -0.64 2.57
C CYS A 81 11.10 -1.49 2.75
N GLU A 82 10.87 -1.96 3.97
CA GLU A 82 9.57 -2.53 4.33
C GLU A 82 8.52 -1.44 4.47
N VAL A 83 7.30 -1.77 4.04
CA VAL A 83 6.09 -0.99 4.31
C VAL A 83 5.49 -1.54 5.60
N ALA A 84 5.62 -0.78 6.70
CA ALA A 84 5.30 -1.21 8.06
C ALA A 84 3.81 -1.52 8.34
N ASP A 85 2.92 -1.23 7.39
CA ASP A 85 1.49 -1.57 7.43
C ASP A 85 1.03 -1.81 6.00
N ASP A 86 1.14 -3.06 5.55
CA ASP A 86 0.73 -3.49 4.22
C ASP A 86 -0.75 -3.92 4.16
N GLY A 87 -1.46 -3.80 5.30
CA GLY A 87 -2.88 -4.14 5.45
C GLY A 87 -3.19 -5.64 5.39
N VAL A 88 -2.18 -6.52 5.45
CA VAL A 88 -2.34 -7.97 5.29
C VAL A 88 -1.68 -8.72 6.46
N ASP A 89 -2.46 -9.56 7.15
CA ASP A 89 -1.97 -10.37 8.27
C ASP A 89 -1.38 -11.73 7.79
N ASP A 90 -0.55 -11.71 6.75
CA ASP A 90 0.13 -12.91 6.22
C ASP A 90 1.66 -12.76 6.36
N PRO A 91 2.30 -13.44 7.33
CA PRO A 91 3.73 -13.30 7.58
C PRO A 91 4.62 -13.94 6.50
N SER A 92 4.03 -14.62 5.50
CA SER A 92 4.78 -15.22 4.39
C SER A 92 5.08 -14.24 3.26
N ALA A 93 4.50 -13.03 3.32
CA ALA A 93 4.71 -11.97 2.36
C ALA A 93 5.07 -10.67 3.07
N VAL A 94 5.92 -9.86 2.44
CA VAL A 94 6.28 -8.53 2.91
C VAL A 94 6.08 -7.58 1.74
N LEU A 95 5.40 -6.46 1.97
CA LEU A 95 5.33 -5.39 0.99
C LEU A 95 6.59 -4.52 1.09
N VAL A 96 7.38 -4.49 0.02
CA VAL A 96 8.63 -3.74 -0.03
C VAL A 96 8.59 -2.66 -1.11
N GLN A 97 9.31 -1.56 -0.87
CA GLN A 97 9.42 -0.47 -1.83
C GLN A 97 10.88 -0.13 -2.09
N LEU A 98 11.18 0.26 -3.33
CA LEU A 98 12.51 0.80 -3.67
C LEU A 98 12.69 2.18 -3.01
N PRO A 99 13.88 2.53 -2.50
CA PRO A 99 14.10 3.82 -1.82
C PRO A 99 13.69 5.06 -2.63
N GLN A 100 13.78 4.97 -3.96
CA GLN A 100 13.42 6.05 -4.90
C GLN A 100 12.20 5.67 -5.79
N GLY A 101 11.58 4.53 -5.55
CA GLY A 101 10.47 4.01 -6.36
C GLY A 101 9.12 4.52 -5.89
N LYS A 102 8.16 4.59 -6.82
CA LYS A 102 6.75 4.87 -6.51
C LYS A 102 5.91 3.61 -6.29
N ASN A 103 6.43 2.45 -6.71
CA ASN A 103 5.72 1.18 -6.63
C ASN A 103 6.25 0.36 -5.47
N ALA A 104 5.34 -0.24 -4.72
CA ALA A 104 5.63 -1.29 -3.77
C ALA A 104 5.39 -2.66 -4.42
N TRP A 105 6.04 -3.69 -3.89
CA TRP A 105 6.03 -5.04 -4.43
C TRP A 105 5.94 -6.06 -3.30
N TRP A 106 5.08 -7.04 -3.46
CA TRP A 106 5.01 -8.19 -2.59
C TRP A 106 6.12 -9.18 -2.93
N VAL A 107 6.87 -9.55 -1.89
CA VAL A 107 7.93 -10.55 -1.94
C VAL A 107 7.74 -11.55 -0.81
N SER A 108 8.33 -12.73 -0.93
CA SER A 108 8.34 -13.71 0.14
C SER A 108 9.20 -13.19 1.31
N SER A 109 8.70 -13.26 2.54
CA SER A 109 9.43 -12.82 3.74
C SER A 109 10.77 -13.54 3.91
N ALA A 110 10.85 -14.80 3.48
CA ALA A 110 12.09 -15.59 3.48
C ALA A 110 13.20 -15.05 2.55
N ASN A 111 12.88 -14.10 1.66
CA ASN A 111 13.81 -13.49 0.70
C ASN A 111 14.16 -12.04 1.04
N VAL A 112 13.81 -11.58 2.24
CA VAL A 112 14.13 -10.24 2.72
C VAL A 112 14.96 -10.36 3.99
N GLN A 113 15.99 -9.54 4.10
CA GLN A 113 16.93 -9.52 5.23
C GLN A 113 17.16 -8.08 5.68
N ALA A 114 17.33 -7.87 6.98
CA ALA A 114 17.85 -6.60 7.52
C ALA A 114 19.22 -6.28 6.92
N ALA A 115 19.40 -5.06 6.42
CA ALA A 115 20.71 -4.55 6.07
C ALA A 115 21.51 -4.30 7.36
N ASP A 116 22.72 -4.87 7.42
CA ASP A 116 23.66 -4.70 8.54
C ASP A 116 24.23 -3.27 8.63
#